data_AF-A0AAW7Z7N4-F1
#
_entry.id   AF-A0AAW7Z7N4-F1
#
_cell.length_a   1.000
_cell.length_b   1.000
_cell.length_c   1.000
_cell.angle_alpha   90.00
_cell.angle_beta   90.00
_cell.angle_gamma   90.00
#
_symmetry.space_group_name_H-M   'P 1'
#
loop_
_entity.id
_entity.type
_entity.pdbx_description
1 polymer ?
#
loop_
_entity_poly.entity_id
_entity_poly.type
_entity_poly.pdbx_seq_one_letter_code
_entity_poly.pdbx_strand_id
1 'polypeptide(L)'
;MQNLFSDLKTKTHNKHEALEHSAPFALFHNMMGDNGNENHEVHRKNYYNVLCVMREFHQRCKSVINYATEKYPSLQALANQFEDQAVITALDNDLAELNSVNAKGMAELQNVDLPSFETALSAAISAMYVWLGSSMGANIISRRLNKTDYGFPTNYYQSMAKQAKAWPEFKQEVARLLPVLIEASYVENELESLVEKELENHNGETLSVAIINDANLWFEHLILLGKSTSLPPQTLS
;
A
#
# COMPACT_ATOMS: atom_id res chain seq x y z
N MET A 1 -25.42 0.90 9.37
CA MET A 1 -25.21 0.24 8.07
C MET A 1 -23.74 -0.11 7.96
N GLN A 2 -23.39 -1.39 8.10
CA GLN A 2 -22.05 -1.88 7.75
C GLN A 2 -21.93 -1.82 6.22
N ASN A 3 -20.91 -1.11 5.72
CA ASN A 3 -20.53 -1.14 4.32
C ASN A 3 -19.06 -1.60 4.24
N LEU A 4 -18.61 -2.08 3.08
CA LEU A 4 -17.25 -2.62 2.89
C LEU A 4 -16.16 -1.73 3.53
N PHE A 5 -16.28 -0.41 3.45
CA PHE A 5 -15.29 0.52 4.00
C PHE A 5 -15.31 0.66 5.52
N SER A 6 -16.47 0.50 6.18
CA SER A 6 -16.50 0.42 7.65
C SER A 6 -15.84 -0.87 8.13
N ASP A 7 -16.03 -1.96 7.39
CA ASP A 7 -15.44 -3.26 7.70
C ASP A 7 -13.94 -3.26 7.47
N LEU A 8 -13.47 -2.76 6.32
CA LEU A 8 -12.05 -2.56 6.02
C LEU A 8 -11.38 -1.78 7.15
N LYS A 9 -11.90 -0.59 7.49
CA LYS A 9 -11.32 0.24 8.55
C LYS A 9 -11.22 -0.50 9.89
N THR A 10 -12.24 -1.26 10.26
CA THR A 10 -12.28 -1.97 11.54
C THR A 10 -11.37 -3.18 11.55
N LYS A 11 -11.43 -4.00 10.48
CA LYS A 11 -10.75 -5.30 10.39
C LYS A 11 -9.28 -5.20 9.99
N THR A 12 -8.84 -4.06 9.42
CA THR A 12 -7.41 -3.81 9.15
C THR A 12 -6.75 -2.93 10.21
N HIS A 13 -7.48 -2.49 11.24
CA HIS A 13 -6.97 -1.56 12.25
C HIS A 13 -5.70 -2.05 12.93
N ASN A 14 -5.69 -3.30 13.40
CA ASN A 14 -4.55 -3.88 14.11
C ASN A 14 -3.30 -3.95 13.21
N LYS A 15 -3.46 -4.22 11.90
CA LYS A 15 -2.33 -4.25 10.95
C LYS A 15 -1.83 -2.86 10.62
N HIS A 16 -2.73 -1.89 10.49
CA HIS A 16 -2.35 -0.48 10.35
C HIS A 16 -1.58 0.02 11.58
N GLU A 17 -2.05 -0.28 12.79
CA GLU A 17 -1.35 0.07 14.02
C GLU A 17 0.02 -0.63 14.11
N ALA A 18 0.09 -1.92 13.78
CA ALA A 18 1.35 -2.66 13.74
C ALA A 18 2.34 -2.06 12.73
N LEU A 19 1.86 -1.57 11.58
CA LEU A 19 2.66 -0.88 10.59
C LEU A 19 3.29 0.39 11.18
N GLU A 20 2.51 1.24 11.83
CA GLU A 20 2.98 2.51 12.43
C GLU A 20 4.09 2.29 13.48
N HIS A 21 4.07 1.16 14.18
CA HIS A 21 5.07 0.80 15.19
C HIS A 21 6.21 -0.08 14.66
N SER A 22 6.19 -0.44 13.38
CA SER A 22 7.23 -1.27 12.76
C SER A 22 8.36 -0.43 12.16
N ALA A 23 9.57 -1.00 12.05
CA ALA A 23 10.64 -0.37 11.29
C ALA A 23 10.32 -0.39 9.77
N PRO A 24 10.66 0.66 9.01
CA PRO A 24 11.25 1.95 9.44
C PRO A 24 10.20 3.01 9.85
N PHE A 25 8.91 2.71 9.81
CA PHE A 25 7.80 3.66 10.02
C PHE A 25 7.70 4.25 11.45
N ALA A 26 8.15 3.51 12.46
CA ALA A 26 8.21 3.97 13.85
C ALA A 26 9.00 5.29 14.02
N LEU A 27 9.85 5.63 13.05
CA LEU A 27 10.54 6.92 12.96
C LEU A 27 9.60 8.11 13.20
N PHE A 28 8.38 8.11 12.66
CA PHE A 28 7.47 9.26 12.76
C PHE A 28 6.87 9.47 14.15
N HIS A 29 6.98 8.48 15.03
CA HIS A 29 6.68 8.61 16.45
C HIS A 29 7.91 9.12 17.22
N ASN A 30 9.09 8.60 16.89
CA ASN A 30 10.34 8.93 17.57
C ASN A 30 10.87 10.34 17.24
N MET A 31 10.53 10.89 16.09
CA MET A 31 10.87 12.29 15.75
C MET A 31 10.13 13.33 16.61
N MET A 32 9.08 12.95 17.38
CA MET A 32 8.38 13.85 18.29
C MET A 32 8.94 13.74 19.71
N GLY A 33 9.89 14.60 20.04
CA GLY A 33 10.37 14.77 21.42
C GLY A 33 11.85 15.08 21.59
N ASP A 34 12.64 14.97 20.52
CA ASP A 34 14.09 15.03 20.67
C ASP A 34 14.63 16.46 20.52
N ASN A 35 14.95 17.08 21.65
CA ASN A 35 15.49 18.44 21.77
C ASN A 35 17.02 18.48 21.59
N GLY A 36 17.53 17.70 20.64
CA GLY A 36 18.95 17.69 20.28
C GLY A 36 19.74 16.61 21.00
N ASN A 37 19.97 15.48 20.33
CA ASN A 37 21.25 14.76 20.25
C ASN A 37 21.13 13.37 19.56
N GLU A 38 19.95 12.91 19.11
CA GLU A 38 19.93 11.79 18.15
C GLU A 38 20.65 12.21 16.85
N ASN A 39 21.54 11.34 16.39
CA ASN A 39 22.41 11.63 15.26
C ASN A 39 21.52 11.85 14.02
N HIS A 40 21.42 13.08 13.51
CA HIS A 40 20.65 13.47 12.31
C HIS A 40 20.78 12.48 11.14
N GLU A 41 21.95 11.85 11.04
CA GLU A 41 22.28 10.79 10.11
C GLU A 41 21.39 9.53 10.25
N VAL A 42 21.07 9.10 11.48
CA VAL A 42 20.20 7.95 11.76
C VAL A 42 18.76 8.23 11.33
N HIS A 43 18.24 9.42 11.64
CA HIS A 43 16.91 9.83 11.15
C HIS A 43 16.86 9.93 9.64
N ARG A 44 17.90 10.49 9.01
CA ARG A 44 18.03 10.56 7.55
C ARG A 44 18.05 9.16 6.93
N LYS A 45 18.80 8.22 7.49
CA LYS A 45 18.85 6.83 7.02
C LYS A 45 17.50 6.12 7.17
N ASN A 46 16.83 6.28 8.31
CA ASN A 46 15.50 5.70 8.52
C ASN A 46 14.47 6.32 7.57
N TYR A 47 14.55 7.63 7.33
CA TYR A 47 13.70 8.32 6.38
C TYR A 47 13.93 7.81 4.95
N TYR A 48 15.18 7.67 4.53
CA TYR A 48 15.54 7.04 3.25
C TYR A 48 14.96 5.62 3.12
N ASN A 49 15.06 4.80 4.17
CA ASN A 49 14.50 3.45 4.18
C ASN A 49 12.97 3.47 4.04
N VAL A 50 12.26 4.40 4.71
CA VAL A 50 10.81 4.59 4.51
C VAL A 50 10.51 4.88 3.04
N LEU A 51 11.25 5.80 2.41
CA LEU A 51 11.00 6.15 1.01
C LEU A 51 11.27 4.98 0.06
N CYS A 52 12.32 4.18 0.30
CA CYS A 52 12.58 2.96 -0.46
C CYS A 52 11.41 1.97 -0.39
N VAL A 53 10.91 1.73 0.84
CA VAL A 53 9.76 0.84 1.08
C VAL A 53 8.51 1.36 0.37
N MET A 54 8.20 2.65 0.51
CA MET A 54 7.01 3.24 -0.10
C MET A 54 7.10 3.19 -1.63
N ARG A 55 8.27 3.46 -2.22
CA ARG A 55 8.49 3.35 -3.66
C ARG A 55 8.20 1.93 -4.17
N GLU A 56 8.76 0.93 -3.52
CA GLU A 56 8.53 -0.47 -3.89
C GLU A 56 7.06 -0.87 -3.71
N PHE A 57 6.44 -0.47 -2.60
CA PHE A 57 5.02 -0.73 -2.34
C PHE A 57 4.12 -0.13 -3.42
N HIS A 58 4.31 1.15 -3.77
CA HIS A 58 3.52 1.82 -4.80
C HIS A 58 3.73 1.19 -6.18
N GLN A 59 4.95 0.77 -6.51
CA GLN A 59 5.24 0.05 -7.75
C GLN A 59 4.49 -1.30 -7.83
N ARG A 60 4.41 -2.03 -6.71
CA ARG A 60 3.67 -3.30 -6.64
C ARG A 60 2.16 -3.10 -6.75
N CYS A 61 1.61 -2.11 -6.05
CA CYS A 61 0.20 -1.75 -6.19
C CYS A 61 -0.12 -1.44 -7.66
N LYS A 62 0.71 -0.63 -8.32
CA LYS A 62 0.57 -0.33 -9.75
C LYS A 62 0.54 -1.59 -10.61
N SER A 63 1.49 -2.51 -10.43
CA SER A 63 1.54 -3.75 -11.21
C SER A 63 0.29 -4.63 -11.00
N VAL A 64 -0.15 -4.81 -9.76
CA VAL A 64 -1.35 -5.61 -9.44
C VAL A 64 -2.62 -4.97 -9.99
N ILE A 65 -2.75 -3.65 -9.87
CA ILE A 65 -3.89 -2.89 -10.41
C ILE A 65 -3.94 -3.01 -11.94
N ASN A 66 -2.80 -2.87 -12.62
CA ASN A 66 -2.74 -3.00 -14.08
C ASN A 66 -3.14 -4.40 -14.54
N TYR A 67 -2.57 -5.45 -13.91
CA TYR A 67 -2.93 -6.83 -14.21
C TYR A 67 -4.42 -7.10 -14.02
N ALA A 68 -5.01 -6.63 -12.93
CA ALA A 68 -6.44 -6.79 -12.69
C ALA A 68 -7.29 -6.00 -13.68
N THR A 69 -6.82 -4.83 -14.14
CA THR A 69 -7.54 -4.01 -15.11
C THR A 69 -7.55 -4.62 -16.51
N GLU A 70 -6.47 -5.32 -16.89
CA GLU A 70 -6.43 -6.12 -18.13
C GLU A 70 -7.47 -7.25 -18.10
N LYS A 71 -7.61 -7.91 -16.95
CA LYS A 71 -8.59 -9.00 -16.76
C LYS A 71 -10.03 -8.49 -16.58
N TYR A 72 -10.20 -7.37 -15.87
CA TYR A 72 -11.49 -6.77 -15.53
C TYR A 72 -11.53 -5.30 -15.98
N PRO A 73 -11.87 -5.02 -17.25
CA PRO A 73 -11.90 -3.65 -17.78
C PRO A 73 -12.84 -2.70 -17.04
N SER A 74 -13.81 -3.22 -16.30
CA SER A 74 -14.69 -2.45 -15.41
C SER A 74 -13.93 -1.70 -14.30
N LEU A 75 -12.71 -2.13 -13.96
CA LEU A 75 -11.83 -1.45 -13.01
C LEU A 75 -11.10 -0.24 -13.60
N GLN A 76 -11.06 -0.08 -14.92
CA GLN A 76 -10.24 0.97 -15.57
C GLN A 76 -10.60 2.38 -15.07
N ALA A 77 -11.90 2.66 -14.93
CA ALA A 77 -12.36 3.96 -14.44
C ALA A 77 -11.88 4.24 -13.01
N LEU A 78 -11.81 3.19 -12.18
CA LEU A 78 -11.29 3.27 -10.83
C LEU A 78 -9.77 3.48 -10.83
N ALA A 79 -9.04 2.66 -11.60
CA ALA A 79 -7.58 2.74 -11.73
C ALA A 79 -7.09 4.11 -12.24
N ASN A 80 -7.84 4.76 -13.13
CA ASN A 80 -7.50 6.08 -13.66
C ASN A 80 -7.59 7.22 -12.63
N GLN A 81 -8.20 6.99 -11.46
CA GLN A 81 -8.26 8.00 -10.39
C GLN A 81 -6.93 8.14 -9.63
N PHE A 82 -6.02 7.18 -9.81
CA PHE A 82 -4.76 7.10 -9.07
C PHE A 82 -3.65 7.75 -9.89
N GLU A 83 -3.06 8.84 -9.37
CA GLU A 83 -1.86 9.44 -9.97
C GLU A 83 -0.59 8.67 -9.56
N ASP A 84 -0.62 7.34 -9.75
CA ASP A 84 0.41 6.39 -9.31
C ASP A 84 1.82 6.75 -9.79
N GLN A 85 1.95 7.14 -11.06
CA GLN A 85 3.22 7.53 -11.66
C GLN A 85 3.76 8.83 -11.09
N ALA A 86 2.88 9.79 -10.78
CA ALA A 86 3.28 11.06 -10.17
C ALA A 86 3.77 10.85 -8.74
N VAL A 87 3.16 9.94 -7.99
CA VAL A 87 3.62 9.55 -6.64
C VAL A 87 4.98 8.84 -6.70
N ILE A 88 5.18 7.91 -7.62
CA ILE A 88 6.47 7.22 -7.81
C ILE A 88 7.56 8.20 -8.24
N THR A 89 7.29 9.11 -9.18
CA THR A 89 8.26 10.14 -9.59
C THR A 89 8.62 11.08 -8.44
N ALA A 90 7.66 11.43 -7.57
CA ALA A 90 7.94 12.24 -6.38
C ALA A 90 8.85 11.50 -5.38
N LEU A 91 8.69 10.18 -5.23
CA LEU A 91 9.58 9.33 -4.44
C LEU A 91 10.98 9.25 -5.05
N ASP A 92 11.09 9.06 -6.36
CA ASP A 92 12.38 9.04 -7.07
C ASP A 92 13.14 10.36 -6.87
N ASN A 93 12.45 11.49 -6.91
CA ASN A 93 13.03 12.81 -6.65
C ASN A 93 13.53 12.95 -5.21
N ASP A 94 12.71 12.58 -4.22
CA ASP A 94 13.11 12.64 -2.80
C ASP A 94 14.30 11.72 -2.52
N LEU A 95 14.31 10.51 -3.09
CA LEU A 95 15.42 9.56 -2.97
C LEU A 95 16.71 10.07 -3.61
N ALA A 96 16.62 10.72 -4.78
CA ALA A 96 17.76 11.34 -5.43
C ALA A 96 18.34 12.51 -4.60
N GLU A 97 17.48 13.33 -4.00
CA GLU A 97 17.89 14.46 -3.16
C GLU A 97 18.55 14.01 -1.84
N LEU A 98 18.09 12.90 -1.25
CA LEU A 98 18.69 12.35 -0.04
C LEU A 98 20.11 11.81 -0.24
N ASN A 99 20.53 11.60 -1.50
CA ASN A 99 21.92 11.40 -1.94
C ASN A 99 22.73 10.39 -1.10
N SER A 100 22.08 9.35 -0.56
CA SER A 100 22.75 8.30 0.21
C SER A 100 22.77 7.00 -0.58
N VAL A 101 23.97 6.66 -1.04
CA VAL A 101 24.42 5.34 -1.51
C VAL A 101 23.74 4.20 -0.75
N ASN A 102 22.69 3.60 -1.32
CA ASN A 102 22.35 2.21 -1.01
C ASN A 102 21.47 1.57 -2.11
N ALA A 103 21.99 1.48 -3.35
CA ALA A 103 21.35 0.71 -4.41
C ALA A 103 21.04 -0.75 -4.00
N LYS A 104 21.79 -1.29 -3.02
CA LYS A 104 21.53 -2.60 -2.40
C LYS A 104 20.16 -2.70 -1.71
N GLY A 105 19.76 -1.67 -0.96
CA GLY A 105 18.49 -1.71 -0.21
C GLY A 105 17.28 -1.81 -1.12
N MET A 106 17.30 -1.12 -2.27
CA MET A 106 16.23 -1.22 -3.27
C MET A 106 16.19 -2.60 -3.95
N ALA A 107 17.35 -3.22 -4.22
CA ALA A 107 17.41 -4.55 -4.83
C ALA A 107 16.91 -5.65 -3.88
N GLU A 108 17.20 -5.54 -2.58
CA GLU A 108 16.69 -6.48 -1.57
C GLU A 108 15.17 -6.42 -1.44
N LEU A 109 14.58 -5.23 -1.57
CA LEU A 109 13.13 -5.06 -1.55
C LEU A 109 12.44 -5.73 -2.74
N GLN A 110 13.06 -5.75 -3.92
CA GLN A 110 12.52 -6.42 -5.11
C GLN A 110 12.44 -7.96 -4.94
N ASN A 111 13.29 -8.53 -4.08
CA ASN A 111 13.30 -9.97 -3.79
C ASN A 111 12.23 -10.41 -2.76
N VAL A 112 11.54 -9.46 -2.13
CA VAL A 112 10.41 -9.82 -1.26
C VAL A 112 9.26 -10.23 -2.16
N ASP A 113 8.71 -11.43 -2.02
CA ASP A 113 7.58 -11.84 -2.86
C ASP A 113 6.30 -11.08 -2.49
N LEU A 114 5.37 -10.96 -3.45
CA LEU A 114 4.00 -10.57 -3.13
C LEU A 114 3.31 -11.71 -2.37
N PRO A 115 2.40 -11.41 -1.43
CA PRO A 115 1.62 -12.46 -0.79
C PRO A 115 0.69 -13.13 -1.80
N SER A 116 0.27 -14.36 -1.48
CA SER A 116 -0.77 -15.05 -2.24
C SER A 116 -2.12 -14.43 -1.92
N PHE A 117 -2.60 -13.55 -2.81
CA PHE A 117 -3.91 -12.94 -2.70
C PHE A 117 -5.03 -13.93 -3.06
N GLU A 118 -6.23 -13.68 -2.55
CA GLU A 118 -7.41 -14.52 -2.78
C GLU A 118 -7.82 -14.53 -4.26
N THR A 119 -7.87 -13.35 -4.89
CA THR A 119 -8.15 -13.19 -6.33
C THR A 119 -7.46 -11.94 -6.88
N ALA A 120 -7.28 -11.85 -8.19
CA ALA A 120 -6.76 -10.63 -8.83
C ALA A 120 -7.63 -9.39 -8.56
N LEU A 121 -8.96 -9.59 -8.48
CA LEU A 121 -9.92 -8.51 -8.27
C LEU A 121 -9.86 -7.98 -6.82
N SER A 122 -9.90 -8.87 -5.84
CA SER A 122 -9.77 -8.51 -4.43
C SER A 122 -8.40 -7.90 -4.13
N ALA A 123 -7.33 -8.41 -4.74
CA ALA A 123 -5.98 -7.87 -4.63
C ALA A 123 -5.91 -6.42 -5.12
N ALA A 124 -6.54 -6.10 -6.26
CA ALA A 124 -6.51 -4.75 -6.82
C ALA A 124 -7.35 -3.74 -6.02
N ILE A 125 -8.59 -4.10 -5.64
CA ILE A 125 -9.45 -3.20 -4.86
C ILE A 125 -8.85 -2.94 -3.47
N SER A 126 -8.29 -3.97 -2.83
CA SER A 126 -7.59 -3.82 -1.55
C SER A 126 -6.29 -3.01 -1.68
N ALA A 127 -5.52 -3.19 -2.76
CA ALA A 127 -4.34 -2.38 -3.06
C ALA A 127 -4.71 -0.90 -3.15
N MET A 128 -5.75 -0.58 -3.94
CA MET A 128 -6.29 0.77 -4.08
C MET A 128 -6.74 1.36 -2.73
N TYR A 129 -7.38 0.56 -1.88
CA TYR A 129 -7.78 0.97 -0.54
C TYR A 129 -6.58 1.34 0.35
N VAL A 130 -5.56 0.48 0.45
CA VAL A 130 -4.38 0.73 1.29
C VAL A 130 -3.53 1.88 0.72
N TRP A 131 -3.37 1.92 -0.60
CA TRP A 131 -2.69 2.99 -1.32
C TRP A 131 -3.36 4.34 -1.01
N LEU A 132 -4.66 4.47 -1.24
CA LEU A 132 -5.35 5.74 -1.05
C LEU A 132 -5.51 6.09 0.43
N GLY A 133 -5.61 5.10 1.31
CA GLY A 133 -5.61 5.28 2.76
C GLY A 133 -4.34 5.98 3.27
N SER A 134 -3.21 5.76 2.59
CA SER A 134 -1.93 6.40 2.91
C SER A 134 -1.96 7.93 2.71
N SER A 135 -2.89 8.48 1.92
CA SER A 135 -3.00 9.93 1.66
C SER A 135 -3.30 10.76 2.92
N MET A 136 -4.14 10.22 3.82
CA MET A 136 -4.47 10.90 5.08
C MET A 136 -3.27 10.95 6.02
N GLY A 137 -2.56 9.83 6.16
CA GLY A 137 -1.31 9.75 6.91
C GLY A 137 -0.23 10.67 6.33
N ALA A 138 -0.14 10.74 5.00
CA ALA A 138 0.83 11.59 4.31
C ALA A 138 0.66 13.09 4.61
N ASN A 139 -0.57 13.58 4.74
CA ASN A 139 -0.82 14.98 5.12
C ASN A 139 -0.32 15.27 6.55
N ILE A 140 -0.51 14.34 7.49
CA ILE A 140 -0.01 14.48 8.86
C ILE A 140 1.53 14.44 8.87
N ILE A 141 2.13 13.48 8.17
CA ILE A 141 3.58 13.32 8.10
C ILE A 141 4.24 14.53 7.43
N SER A 142 3.70 15.01 6.30
CA SER A 142 4.21 16.20 5.60
C SER A 142 4.24 17.43 6.53
N ARG A 143 3.16 17.66 7.29
CA ARG A 143 3.11 18.76 8.27
C ARG A 143 4.12 18.61 9.40
N ARG A 144 4.40 17.38 9.84
CA ARG A 144 5.41 17.10 10.87
C ARG A 144 6.82 17.39 10.32
N LEU A 145 7.14 16.86 9.15
CA LEU A 145 8.43 17.08 8.48
C LEU A 145 8.71 18.57 8.24
N ASN A 146 7.71 19.34 7.84
CA ASN A 146 7.85 20.79 7.63
C ASN A 146 8.02 21.61 8.93
N LYS A 147 7.68 21.04 10.09
CA LYS A 147 7.90 21.68 11.40
C LYS A 147 9.25 21.31 11.99
N THR A 148 9.91 20.26 11.50
CA THR A 148 11.24 19.86 11.95
C THR A 148 12.31 20.53 11.11
N ASP A 149 13.42 20.93 11.73
CA ASP A 149 14.57 21.53 11.01
C ASP A 149 15.47 20.47 10.33
N TYR A 150 14.97 19.26 10.12
CA TYR A 150 15.72 18.15 9.52
C TYR A 150 16.06 18.36 8.04
N GLY A 151 15.34 19.26 7.35
CA GLY A 151 15.56 19.54 5.93
C GLY A 151 15.35 18.32 5.03
N PHE A 152 14.45 17.41 5.40
CA PHE A 152 14.10 16.27 4.56
C PHE A 152 13.26 16.73 3.36
N PRO A 153 13.49 16.18 2.16
CA PRO A 153 12.64 16.44 1.02
C PRO A 153 11.26 15.84 1.27
N THR A 154 10.21 16.46 0.74
CA THR A 154 8.82 16.06 1.05
C THR A 154 7.94 15.92 -0.17
N ASN A 155 8.52 15.81 -1.38
CA ASN A 155 7.75 15.75 -2.62
C ASN A 155 6.77 14.58 -2.60
N TYR A 156 7.20 13.41 -2.11
CA TYR A 156 6.36 12.23 -1.95
C TYR A 156 5.14 12.49 -1.06
N TYR A 157 5.37 12.91 0.19
CA TYR A 157 4.27 13.11 1.13
C TYR A 157 3.31 14.22 0.69
N GLN A 158 3.82 15.26 0.02
CA GLN A 158 2.99 16.30 -0.59
C GLN A 158 2.17 15.75 -1.77
N SER A 159 2.77 14.93 -2.64
CA SER A 159 2.08 14.28 -3.76
C SER A 159 1.00 13.32 -3.28
N MET A 160 1.33 12.46 -2.31
CA MET A 160 0.41 11.49 -1.73
C MET A 160 -0.75 12.15 -0.97
N ALA A 161 -0.50 13.25 -0.25
CA ALA A 161 -1.55 14.00 0.44
C ALA A 161 -2.61 14.59 -0.53
N LYS A 162 -2.21 15.00 -1.74
CA LYS A 162 -3.14 15.53 -2.76
C LYS A 162 -4.14 14.47 -3.25
N GLN A 163 -3.80 13.18 -3.12
CA GLN A 163 -4.65 12.07 -3.55
C GLN A 163 -5.89 11.88 -2.64
N ALA A 164 -5.90 12.47 -1.44
CA ALA A 164 -7.05 12.37 -0.53
C ALA A 164 -8.38 12.85 -1.15
N LYS A 165 -8.32 13.73 -2.16
CA LYS A 165 -9.48 14.21 -2.93
C LYS A 165 -10.23 13.08 -3.65
N ALA A 166 -9.55 12.00 -4.03
CA ALA A 166 -10.14 10.88 -4.75
C ALA A 166 -10.86 9.88 -3.82
N TRP A 167 -10.67 9.97 -2.50
CA TRP A 167 -11.25 9.02 -1.53
C TRP A 167 -12.79 8.92 -1.58
N PRO A 168 -13.57 10.02 -1.69
CA PRO A 168 -15.03 9.92 -1.78
C PRO A 168 -15.49 9.20 -3.04
N GLU A 169 -14.90 9.52 -4.19
CA GLU A 169 -15.25 8.95 -5.49
C GLU A 169 -14.85 7.48 -5.58
N PHE A 170 -13.65 7.13 -5.13
CA PHE A 170 -13.20 5.74 -4.99
C PHE A 170 -14.22 4.88 -4.21
N LYS A 171 -14.68 5.36 -3.05
CA LYS A 171 -15.65 4.62 -2.24
C LYS A 171 -17.00 4.45 -2.93
N GLN A 172 -17.48 5.50 -3.60
CA GLN A 172 -18.74 5.47 -4.33
C GLN A 172 -18.67 4.48 -5.49
N GLU A 173 -17.57 4.52 -6.24
CA GLU A 173 -17.40 3.69 -7.43
C GLU A 173 -17.20 2.22 -7.07
N VAL A 174 -16.41 1.90 -6.02
CA VAL A 174 -16.33 0.52 -5.50
C VAL A 174 -17.71 0.04 -5.03
N ALA A 175 -18.47 0.85 -4.29
CA ALA A 175 -19.80 0.46 -3.84
C ALA A 175 -20.77 0.22 -5.01
N ARG A 176 -20.60 0.94 -6.12
CA ARG A 176 -21.37 0.77 -7.36
C ARG A 176 -20.96 -0.48 -8.13
N LEU A 177 -19.66 -0.77 -8.22
CA LEU A 177 -19.12 -1.88 -8.99
C LEU A 177 -19.25 -3.23 -8.28
N LEU A 178 -19.20 -3.24 -6.95
CA LEU A 178 -19.14 -4.48 -6.16
C LEU A 178 -20.29 -5.47 -6.46
N PRO A 179 -21.57 -5.07 -6.57
CA PRO A 179 -22.65 -5.99 -6.93
C PRO A 179 -22.47 -6.60 -8.32
N VAL A 180 -22.07 -5.78 -9.30
CA VAL A 180 -21.86 -6.20 -10.70
C VAL A 180 -20.71 -7.19 -10.81
N LEU A 181 -19.63 -6.94 -10.07
CA LEU A 181 -18.45 -7.81 -10.05
C LEU A 181 -18.75 -9.16 -9.39
N ILE A 182 -19.55 -9.16 -8.32
CA ILE A 182 -20.02 -10.39 -7.67
C ILE A 182 -20.87 -11.20 -8.65
N GLU A 183 -21.84 -10.58 -9.32
CA GLU A 183 -22.69 -11.27 -10.31
C GLU A 183 -21.89 -11.86 -11.48
N ALA A 184 -20.93 -11.11 -12.02
CA ALA A 184 -20.07 -11.58 -13.11
C ALA A 184 -19.20 -12.79 -12.71
N SER A 185 -18.71 -12.83 -11.47
CA SER A 185 -17.88 -13.95 -10.97
C SER A 185 -18.64 -15.28 -10.90
N TYR A 186 -19.95 -15.26 -10.64
CA TYR A 186 -20.76 -16.48 -10.65
C TYR A 186 -20.93 -17.06 -12.06
N VAL A 187 -21.03 -16.20 -13.08
CA VAL A 187 -21.25 -16.63 -14.47
C VAL A 187 -19.99 -17.23 -15.07
N GLU A 188 -18.80 -16.71 -14.73
CA GLU A 188 -17.52 -17.31 -15.15
C GLU A 188 -17.32 -18.70 -14.53
N ASN A 189 -17.63 -18.89 -13.24
CA ASN A 189 -17.52 -20.19 -12.57
C ASN A 189 -18.51 -21.25 -13.10
N GLU A 190 -19.69 -20.84 -13.58
CA GLU A 190 -20.63 -21.77 -14.24
C GLU A 190 -20.12 -22.27 -15.61
N LEU A 191 -19.28 -21.50 -16.30
CA LEU A 191 -18.73 -21.89 -17.62
C LEU A 191 -17.49 -22.78 -17.49
N GLU A 192 -16.72 -22.67 -16.41
CA GLU A 192 -15.57 -23.55 -16.10
C GLU A 192 -15.98 -24.88 -15.41
N SER A 193 -17.21 -24.99 -14.91
CA SER A 193 -17.74 -26.16 -14.18
C SER A 193 -18.17 -27.36 -15.08
N LEU A 194 -17.27 -27.86 -15.94
CA LEU A 194 -17.34 -29.25 -16.41
C LEU A 194 -16.21 -30.15 -15.89
N VAL A 195 -15.30 -29.62 -15.08
CA VAL A 195 -14.30 -30.43 -14.36
C VAL A 195 -14.14 -29.81 -12.96
N GLU A 196 -14.30 -30.63 -11.92
CA GLU A 196 -14.13 -30.30 -10.48
C GLU A 196 -15.29 -29.62 -9.74
N LYS A 197 -16.44 -30.32 -9.72
CA LYS A 197 -17.33 -30.31 -8.55
C LYS A 197 -16.64 -30.97 -7.36
N GLU A 198 -15.87 -30.22 -6.56
CA GLU A 198 -15.74 -30.61 -5.14
C GLU A 198 -15.35 -29.53 -4.13
N LEU A 199 -15.25 -28.22 -4.45
CA LEU A 199 -14.88 -27.27 -3.39
C LEU A 199 -15.34 -25.82 -3.53
N GLU A 200 -16.62 -25.54 -3.81
CA GLU A 200 -17.07 -24.15 -3.79
C GLU A 200 -18.49 -23.99 -3.24
N ASN A 201 -18.53 -23.66 -1.96
CA ASN A 201 -19.71 -23.22 -1.25
C ASN A 201 -19.38 -21.87 -0.58
N HIS A 202 -19.04 -20.85 -1.36
CA HIS A 202 -18.80 -19.49 -0.84
C HIS A 202 -19.34 -18.42 -1.81
N ASN A 203 -20.55 -17.97 -1.46
CA ASN A 203 -21.36 -16.92 -2.08
C ASN A 203 -20.78 -15.52 -1.81
N GLY A 204 -21.01 -14.52 -2.67
CA GLY A 204 -20.62 -13.09 -2.67
C GLY A 204 -20.44 -12.27 -1.36
N GLU A 205 -20.67 -12.84 -0.18
CA GLU A 205 -19.85 -12.54 1.01
C GLU A 205 -18.33 -12.78 0.74
N THR A 206 -17.99 -13.66 -0.21
CA THR A 206 -16.61 -14.04 -0.58
C THR A 206 -15.77 -12.87 -1.07
N LEU A 207 -16.26 -12.02 -1.98
CA LEU A 207 -15.41 -10.95 -2.54
C LEU A 207 -15.14 -9.85 -1.53
N SER A 208 -16.14 -9.46 -0.73
CA SER A 208 -15.94 -8.46 0.33
C SER A 208 -14.98 -8.97 1.40
N VAL A 209 -15.13 -10.24 1.80
CA VAL A 209 -14.21 -10.90 2.74
C VAL A 209 -12.82 -11.01 2.14
N ALA A 210 -12.69 -11.42 0.87
CA ALA A 210 -11.42 -11.50 0.15
C ALA A 210 -10.73 -10.13 0.07
N ILE A 211 -11.46 -9.05 -0.23
CA ILE A 211 -10.91 -7.68 -0.24
C ILE A 211 -10.37 -7.31 1.15
N ILE A 212 -11.04 -7.70 2.24
CA ILE A 212 -10.59 -7.43 3.60
C ILE A 212 -9.36 -8.27 3.97
N ASN A 213 -9.34 -9.55 3.58
CA ASN A 213 -8.20 -10.44 3.78
C ASN A 213 -6.98 -9.90 3.02
N ASP A 214 -7.15 -9.58 1.73
CA ASP A 214 -6.08 -9.04 0.89
C ASP A 214 -5.61 -7.66 1.39
N ALA A 215 -6.49 -6.83 1.95
CA ALA A 215 -6.06 -5.56 2.56
C ALA A 215 -5.13 -5.80 3.77
N ASN A 216 -5.42 -6.82 4.59
CA ASN A 216 -4.50 -7.22 5.66
C ASN A 216 -3.18 -7.77 5.09
N LEU A 217 -3.22 -8.56 4.02
CA LEU A 217 -2.01 -9.03 3.32
C LEU A 217 -1.18 -7.88 2.76
N TRP A 218 -1.80 -6.82 2.23
CA TRP A 218 -1.09 -5.62 1.80
C TRP A 218 -0.39 -4.89 2.95
N PHE A 219 -1.04 -4.76 4.11
CA PHE A 219 -0.38 -4.20 5.30
C PHE A 219 0.77 -5.09 5.80
N GLU A 220 0.57 -6.41 5.83
CA GLU A 220 1.63 -7.36 6.19
C GLU A 220 2.81 -7.28 5.24
N HIS A 221 2.54 -7.18 3.94
CA HIS A 221 3.54 -7.00 2.90
C HIS A 221 4.35 -5.71 3.11
N LEU A 222 3.67 -4.60 3.42
CA LEU A 222 4.32 -3.33 3.71
C LEU A 222 5.21 -3.39 4.96
N ILE A 223 4.77 -4.10 6.01
CA ILE A 223 5.58 -4.38 7.21
C ILE A 223 6.79 -5.25 6.84
N LEU A 224 6.63 -6.25 5.99
CA LEU A 224 7.70 -7.14 5.56
C LEU A 224 8.76 -6.37 4.75
N LEU A 225 8.35 -5.55 3.79
CA LEU A 225 9.23 -4.63 3.07
C LEU A 225 10.01 -3.75 4.08
N GLY A 226 9.31 -3.20 5.08
CA GLY A 226 9.93 -2.41 6.15
C GLY A 226 11.07 -3.16 6.84
N LYS A 227 10.80 -4.37 7.32
CA LYS A 227 11.79 -5.23 7.97
C LYS A 227 12.99 -5.56 7.06
N SER A 228 12.76 -5.75 5.77
CA SER A 228 13.81 -6.05 4.79
C SER A 228 14.79 -4.90 4.58
N THR A 229 14.40 -3.64 4.80
CA THR A 229 15.35 -2.49 4.76
C THR A 229 16.26 -2.37 5.99
N SER A 230 15.97 -3.13 7.04
CA SER A 230 16.64 -3.05 8.34
C SER A 230 17.52 -4.28 8.65
N LEU A 231 17.62 -5.25 7.73
CA LEU A 231 18.51 -6.39 7.92
C LEU A 231 19.98 -5.90 7.96
N PRO A 232 20.79 -6.32 8.94
CA PRO A 232 22.23 -6.09 8.87
C PRO A 232 22.77 -6.79 7.61
N PRO A 233 23.86 -6.27 6.99
CA PRO A 233 24.47 -6.93 5.84
C PRO A 233 24.71 -8.39 6.22
N GLN A 234 24.16 -9.32 5.43
CA GLN A 234 24.38 -10.75 5.64
C GLN A 234 25.89 -10.98 5.71
N THR A 235 26.39 -11.29 6.90
CA THR A 235 27.71 -11.87 7.05
C THR A 235 27.62 -13.24 6.42
N LEU A 236 28.10 -13.35 5.19
CA LEU A 236 28.46 -14.62 4.58
C LEU A 236 29.44 -15.31 5.55
N SER A 237 28.96 -16.35 6.22
CA SER A 237 29.78 -17.34 6.93
C SER A 237 30.16 -18.46 5.97
#